data_AF-A0A355YH98-F1
#
_entry.id   AF-A0A355YH98-F1
#
_cell.length_a   1.000
_cell.length_b   1.000
_cell.length_c   1.000
_cell.angle_alpha   90.00
_cell.angle_beta   90.00
_cell.angle_gamma   90.00
#
_symmetry.space_group_name_H-M   'P 1'
#
loop_
_entity.id
_entity.type
_entity.pdbx_description
1 polymer ?
#
loop_
_entity_poly.entity_id
_entity_poly.type
_entity_poly.pdbx_seq_one_letter_code
_entity_poly.pdbx_strand_id
1 'polypeptide(L)'
;MLVPPSAGAGRMPAISTPLRSVAALALSVACATATAQAPSATDLARLDGFALGLEAAGRFSGVVLVAHDGEVVFEKAYGPRDENGEAPLRADDRLNLASAGKMFTSVAILQQVAAGRITLDSHVGEVLEDYPNRAFADTVTVRQLLTHTAGAGDVDELFGAEHAAQRARLRTPADIIALHGGRPPEFAPGTQQKYGNYGYVVLG
;
A
#
# COMPACT_ATOMS: atom_id res chain seq x y z
N MET A 1 51.09 -3.67 -49.75
CA MET A 1 50.76 -3.16 -51.10
C MET A 1 50.42 -4.37 -51.97
N LEU A 2 49.29 -4.32 -52.71
CA LEU A 2 48.88 -5.16 -53.85
C LEU A 2 48.27 -6.58 -53.65
N VAL A 3 46.92 -6.56 -53.63
CA VAL A 3 45.84 -7.38 -54.27
C VAL A 3 46.19 -8.05 -55.64
N PRO A 4 45.47 -9.04 -56.27
CA PRO A 4 44.40 -10.04 -55.92
C PRO A 4 44.72 -11.51 -56.43
N PRO A 5 43.76 -12.49 -56.59
CA PRO A 5 42.83 -12.53 -57.74
C PRO A 5 41.35 -12.93 -57.46
N SER A 6 40.53 -12.57 -58.45
CA SER A 6 39.18 -13.05 -58.86
C SER A 6 39.11 -14.58 -59.05
N ALA A 7 38.02 -15.33 -59.26
CA ALA A 7 36.62 -15.14 -59.66
C ALA A 7 35.89 -16.48 -59.40
N GLY A 8 34.54 -16.51 -59.41
CA GLY A 8 33.80 -17.77 -59.50
C GLY A 8 32.30 -17.63 -59.30
N ALA A 9 31.61 -17.09 -60.30
CA ALA A 9 30.15 -16.99 -60.33
C ALA A 9 29.51 -18.34 -60.67
N GLY A 10 28.87 -18.99 -59.69
CA GLY A 10 27.96 -20.12 -59.90
C GLY A 10 26.50 -19.66 -59.83
N ARG A 11 25.81 -19.66 -60.97
CA ARG A 11 24.36 -19.48 -61.05
C ARG A 11 23.64 -20.71 -60.49
N MET A 12 22.85 -20.54 -59.43
CA MET A 12 21.86 -21.54 -58.99
C MET A 12 20.47 -21.25 -59.58
N PRO A 13 19.66 -22.29 -59.86
CA PRO A 13 18.38 -22.16 -60.54
C PRO A 13 17.32 -21.57 -59.63
N ALA A 14 16.45 -20.74 -60.21
CA ALA A 14 15.28 -20.19 -59.55
C ALA A 14 14.23 -21.30 -59.31
N ILE A 15 14.01 -21.66 -58.05
CA ILE A 15 12.87 -22.47 -57.63
C ILE A 15 11.76 -21.50 -57.23
N SER A 16 10.72 -21.41 -58.06
CA SER A 16 9.52 -20.62 -57.78
C SER A 16 8.58 -21.42 -56.86
N THR A 17 8.61 -21.13 -55.58
CA THR A 17 7.63 -21.65 -54.61
C THR A 17 6.35 -20.80 -54.68
N PRO A 18 5.14 -21.38 -54.79
CA PRO A 18 3.93 -20.58 -54.84
C PRO A 18 3.68 -19.92 -53.49
N LEU A 19 3.46 -18.60 -53.48
CA LEU A 19 2.98 -17.84 -52.33
C LEU A 19 1.63 -18.42 -51.90
N ARG A 20 1.62 -19.21 -50.84
CA ARG A 20 0.39 -19.51 -50.10
C ARG A 20 0.05 -18.26 -49.30
N SER A 21 -1.04 -17.61 -49.67
CA SER A 21 -1.65 -16.50 -48.94
C SER A 21 -1.94 -16.94 -47.50
N VAL A 22 -1.09 -16.50 -46.57
CA VAL A 22 -1.40 -16.59 -45.14
C VAL A 22 -2.35 -15.44 -44.83
N ALA A 23 -3.64 -15.74 -44.74
CA ALA A 23 -4.60 -14.80 -44.20
C ALA A 23 -4.25 -14.54 -42.73
N ALA A 24 -3.70 -13.36 -42.44
CA ALA A 24 -3.50 -12.90 -41.07
C ALA A 24 -4.87 -12.65 -40.44
N LEU A 25 -5.34 -13.59 -39.64
CA LEU A 25 -6.53 -13.41 -38.81
C LEU A 25 -6.15 -12.45 -37.67
N ALA A 26 -6.41 -11.15 -37.87
CA ALA A 26 -6.29 -10.16 -36.80
C ALA A 26 -7.37 -10.44 -35.76
N LEU A 27 -7.02 -11.18 -34.72
CA LEU A 27 -7.88 -11.39 -33.56
C LEU A 27 -7.87 -10.10 -32.74
N SER A 28 -8.77 -9.17 -33.06
CA SER A 28 -9.03 -8.01 -32.21
C SER A 28 -9.66 -8.51 -30.92
N VAL A 29 -8.84 -8.74 -29.90
CA VAL A 29 -9.32 -8.90 -28.52
C VAL A 29 -9.86 -7.54 -28.09
N ALA A 30 -11.14 -7.31 -28.35
CA ALA A 30 -11.88 -6.25 -27.70
C ALA A 30 -11.97 -6.63 -26.22
N CYS A 31 -11.02 -6.13 -25.42
CA CYS A 31 -11.13 -6.16 -23.98
C CYS A 31 -12.30 -5.23 -23.65
N ALA A 32 -13.51 -5.77 -23.55
CA ALA A 32 -14.65 -5.04 -23.03
C ALA A 32 -14.31 -4.70 -21.59
N THR A 33 -13.85 -3.48 -21.35
CA THR A 33 -13.79 -2.91 -20.01
C THR A 33 -15.23 -2.86 -19.53
N ALA A 34 -15.62 -3.83 -18.71
CA ALA A 34 -16.87 -3.75 -17.97
C ALA A 34 -16.76 -2.50 -17.09
N THR A 35 -17.38 -1.41 -17.51
CA THR A 35 -17.55 -0.24 -16.67
C THR A 35 -18.38 -0.71 -15.49
N ALA A 36 -17.83 -0.59 -14.27
CA ALA A 36 -18.59 -0.86 -13.07
C ALA A 36 -19.84 0.03 -13.12
N GLN A 37 -21.02 -0.56 -13.03
CA GLN A 37 -22.26 0.22 -13.03
C GLN A 37 -22.33 1.05 -11.75
N ALA A 38 -22.77 2.31 -11.85
CA ALA A 38 -23.03 3.13 -10.68
C ALA A 38 -24.01 2.44 -9.72
N PRO A 39 -23.84 2.56 -8.39
CA PRO A 39 -24.79 2.04 -7.43
C PRO A 39 -26.19 2.56 -7.72
N SER A 40 -27.19 1.67 -7.77
CA SER A 40 -28.57 2.10 -7.96
C SER A 40 -29.12 2.78 -6.71
N ALA A 41 -30.20 3.56 -6.84
CA ALA A 41 -30.91 4.12 -5.68
C ALA A 41 -31.37 3.02 -4.70
N THR A 42 -31.70 1.83 -5.21
CA THR A 42 -32.07 0.68 -4.37
C THR A 42 -30.87 0.14 -3.59
N ASP A 43 -29.68 0.10 -4.18
CA ASP A 43 -28.46 -0.35 -3.50
C ASP A 43 -28.07 0.63 -2.38
N LEU A 44 -28.13 1.93 -2.67
CA LEU A 44 -27.84 2.97 -1.68
C LEU A 44 -28.87 2.97 -0.53
N ALA A 45 -30.16 2.78 -0.83
CA ALA A 45 -31.19 2.64 0.20
C ALA A 45 -30.98 1.40 1.08
N ARG A 46 -30.50 0.28 0.52
CA ARG A 46 -30.14 -0.92 1.30
C ARG A 46 -28.93 -0.68 2.19
N LEU A 47 -27.90 0.02 1.69
CA LEU A 47 -26.74 0.41 2.48
C LEU A 47 -27.14 1.33 3.65
N ASP A 48 -27.96 2.34 3.38
CA ASP A 48 -28.48 3.25 4.42
C ASP A 48 -29.27 2.48 5.48
N GLY A 49 -30.23 1.64 5.06
CA GLY A 49 -31.01 0.81 5.98
C GLY A 49 -30.15 -0.15 6.81
N PHE A 50 -29.09 -0.71 6.23
CA PHE A 50 -28.14 -1.55 6.96
C PHE A 50 -27.35 -0.76 8.02
N ALA A 51 -26.82 0.41 7.65
CA ALA A 51 -26.08 1.27 8.57
C ALA A 51 -26.97 1.80 9.70
N LEU A 52 -28.21 2.23 9.40
CA LEU A 52 -29.23 2.59 10.40
C LEU A 52 -29.54 1.43 11.35
N GLY A 53 -29.61 0.20 10.83
CA GLY A 53 -29.80 -1.00 11.66
C GLY A 53 -28.64 -1.26 12.63
N LEU A 54 -27.39 -1.01 12.19
CA LEU A 54 -26.21 -1.11 13.06
C LEU A 54 -26.14 0.01 14.09
N GLU A 55 -26.49 1.24 13.71
CA GLU A 55 -26.61 2.38 14.61
C GLU A 55 -27.65 2.11 15.70
N ALA A 56 -28.87 1.68 15.33
CA ALA A 56 -29.94 1.37 16.27
C ALA A 56 -29.56 0.24 17.25
N ALA A 57 -28.68 -0.67 16.83
CA ALA A 57 -28.15 -1.74 17.67
C ALA A 57 -26.94 -1.30 18.53
N GLY A 58 -26.49 -0.04 18.45
CA GLY A 58 -25.30 0.46 19.14
C GLY A 58 -23.99 -0.16 18.63
N ARG A 59 -23.98 -0.68 17.39
CA ARG A 59 -22.85 -1.42 16.79
C ARG A 59 -22.07 -0.61 15.77
N PHE A 60 -22.52 0.60 15.47
CA PHE A 60 -21.86 1.49 14.52
C PHE A 60 -22.08 2.96 14.88
N SER A 61 -20.99 3.72 14.91
CA SER A 61 -20.98 5.17 14.80
C SER A 61 -19.85 5.53 13.84
N GLY A 62 -20.14 6.32 12.81
CA GLY A 62 -19.19 6.57 11.74
C GLY A 62 -19.82 7.22 10.50
N VAL A 63 -18.98 7.51 9.51
CA VAL A 63 -19.38 8.05 8.22
C VAL A 63 -19.25 6.97 7.15
N VAL A 64 -20.28 6.83 6.32
CA VAL A 64 -20.24 5.97 5.12
C VAL A 64 -20.25 6.88 3.90
N LEU A 65 -19.23 6.76 3.06
CA LEU A 65 -19.10 7.45 1.79
C LEU A 65 -18.97 6.43 0.65
N VAL A 66 -19.76 6.61 -0.40
CA VAL A 66 -19.64 5.85 -1.66
C VAL A 66 -19.39 6.85 -2.78
N ALA A 67 -18.31 6.62 -3.53
CA ALA A 67 -17.98 7.37 -4.72
C ALA A 67 -17.94 6.46 -5.95
N HIS A 68 -18.37 6.99 -7.09
CA HIS A 68 -18.34 6.32 -8.38
C HIS A 68 -17.84 7.31 -9.43
N ASP A 69 -16.84 6.92 -10.22
CA ASP A 69 -16.20 7.77 -11.23
C ASP A 69 -15.73 9.13 -10.69
N GLY A 70 -15.23 9.16 -9.45
CA GLY A 70 -14.73 10.36 -8.78
C GLY A 70 -15.80 11.23 -8.13
N GLU A 71 -17.08 10.93 -8.34
CA GLU A 71 -18.21 11.66 -7.77
C GLU A 71 -18.77 10.95 -6.54
N VAL A 72 -19.06 11.71 -5.48
CA VAL A 72 -19.73 11.18 -4.28
C VAL A 72 -21.20 10.96 -4.61
N VAL A 73 -21.64 9.70 -4.57
CA VAL A 73 -23.04 9.32 -4.83
C VAL A 73 -23.83 9.02 -3.56
N PHE A 74 -23.13 8.89 -2.42
CA PHE A 74 -23.73 8.72 -1.10
C PHE A 74 -22.74 9.17 -0.02
N GLU A 75 -23.18 9.97 0.93
CA GLU A 75 -22.41 10.34 2.12
C GLU A 75 -23.37 10.58 3.29
N LYS A 76 -23.17 9.85 4.38
CA LYS A 76 -24.01 9.98 5.58
C LYS A 76 -23.22 9.61 6.84
N ALA A 77 -23.45 10.39 7.89
CA ALA A 77 -22.96 10.10 9.24
C ALA A 77 -24.06 9.40 10.06
N TYR A 78 -23.63 8.50 10.93
CA TYR A 78 -24.48 7.68 11.80
C TYR A 78 -23.91 7.70 13.21
N GLY A 79 -24.79 7.67 14.20
CA GLY A 79 -24.43 7.55 15.60
C GLY A 79 -23.88 8.83 16.24
N PRO A 80 -23.55 8.76 17.54
CA PRO A 80 -23.00 9.88 18.28
C PRO A 80 -21.51 10.08 17.95
N ARG A 81 -21.05 11.32 18.03
CA ARG A 81 -19.65 11.72 17.83
C ARG A 81 -18.70 11.09 18.84
N ASP A 82 -19.16 10.90 20.07
CA ASP A 82 -18.39 10.35 21.18
C ASP A 82 -19.24 9.37 22.01
N GLU A 83 -18.56 8.67 22.91
CA GLU A 83 -19.19 7.72 23.84
C GLU A 83 -20.12 8.38 24.87
N ASN A 84 -20.02 9.70 25.05
CA ASN A 84 -20.87 10.45 25.97
C ASN A 84 -22.22 10.84 25.33
N GLY A 85 -22.35 10.67 24.00
CA GLY A 85 -23.63 10.81 23.29
C GLY A 85 -24.12 12.24 23.16
N GLU A 86 -23.27 13.24 23.42
CA GLU A 86 -23.74 14.62 23.56
C GLU A 86 -24.01 15.32 22.21
N ALA A 87 -23.42 14.83 21.12
CA ALA A 87 -23.63 15.37 19.78
C ALA A 87 -23.69 14.26 18.71
N PRO A 88 -24.57 14.39 17.69
CA PRO A 88 -24.52 13.51 16.53
C PRO A 88 -23.21 13.69 15.75
N LEU A 89 -22.70 12.60 15.18
CA LEU A 89 -21.57 12.64 14.27
C LEU A 89 -21.96 13.40 12.99
N ARG A 90 -21.04 14.19 12.44
CA ARG A 90 -21.20 14.87 11.16
C ARG A 90 -20.25 14.28 10.13
N ALA A 91 -20.62 14.35 8.85
CA ALA A 91 -19.79 13.84 7.76
C ALA A 91 -18.42 14.55 7.68
N ASP A 92 -18.36 15.82 8.09
CA ASP A 92 -17.17 16.66 8.11
C ASP A 92 -16.34 16.54 9.40
N ASP A 93 -16.73 15.67 10.34
CA ASP A 93 -15.96 15.45 11.57
C ASP A 93 -14.63 14.73 11.30
N ARG A 94 -13.60 15.11 12.06
CA ARG A 94 -12.26 14.52 11.95
C ARG A 94 -12.21 13.20 12.72
N LEU A 95 -12.04 12.10 11.99
CA LEU A 95 -11.90 10.76 12.54
C LEU A 95 -10.43 10.31 12.51
N ASN A 96 -10.05 9.47 13.49
CA ASN A 96 -8.75 8.80 13.45
C ASN A 96 -8.83 7.62 12.47
N LEU A 97 -8.08 7.69 11.38
CA LEU A 97 -8.05 6.66 10.33
C LEU A 97 -7.29 5.39 10.75
N ALA A 98 -6.61 5.41 11.91
CA ALA A 98 -5.81 4.31 12.42
C ALA A 98 -4.90 3.72 11.33
N SER A 99 -4.93 2.41 11.14
CA SER A 99 -4.07 1.69 10.19
C SER A 99 -4.26 2.11 8.73
N ALA A 100 -5.39 2.73 8.35
CA ALA A 100 -5.52 3.30 7.01
C ALA A 100 -4.49 4.42 6.76
N GLY A 101 -3.94 5.04 7.81
CA GLY A 101 -2.85 6.01 7.72
C GLY A 101 -1.57 5.47 7.04
N LYS A 102 -1.34 4.15 7.08
CA LYS A 102 -0.16 3.50 6.49
C LYS A 102 -0.03 3.75 4.99
N MET A 103 -1.14 3.88 4.27
CA MET A 103 -1.09 4.16 2.84
C MET A 103 -0.39 5.49 2.54
N PHE A 104 -0.55 6.50 3.40
CA PHE A 104 0.12 7.80 3.25
C PHE A 104 1.62 7.67 3.48
N THR A 105 2.04 6.92 4.50
CA THR A 105 3.46 6.59 4.73
C THR A 105 4.05 5.85 3.53
N SER A 106 3.35 4.84 3.00
CA SER A 106 3.80 4.10 1.82
C SER A 106 3.97 5.02 0.60
N VAL A 107 3.02 5.93 0.35
CA VAL A 107 3.14 6.92 -0.74
C VAL A 107 4.34 7.84 -0.49
N ALA A 108 4.53 8.35 0.72
CA ALA A 108 5.65 9.24 1.04
C ALA A 108 7.01 8.56 0.80
N ILE A 109 7.15 7.28 1.19
CA ILE A 109 8.34 6.46 0.94
C ILE A 109 8.54 6.21 -0.54
N LEU A 110 7.49 5.80 -1.26
CA LEU A 110 7.58 5.56 -2.71
C LEU A 110 7.88 6.84 -3.49
N GLN A 111 7.48 8.01 -3.00
CA GLN A 111 7.92 9.31 -3.54
C GLN A 111 9.42 9.55 -3.30
N GLN A 112 9.99 9.13 -2.16
CA GLN A 112 11.44 9.19 -1.95
C GLN A 112 12.19 8.25 -2.91
N VAL A 113 11.62 7.06 -3.18
CA VAL A 113 12.14 6.11 -4.18
C VAL A 113 12.09 6.70 -5.58
N ALA A 114 10.96 7.28 -5.98
CA ALA A 114 10.80 7.91 -7.28
C ALA A 114 11.76 9.11 -7.47
N ALA A 115 12.08 9.82 -6.38
CA ALA A 115 13.06 10.91 -6.38
C ALA A 115 14.52 10.42 -6.33
N GLY A 116 14.77 9.11 -6.29
CA GLY A 116 16.11 8.51 -6.24
C GLY A 116 16.86 8.74 -4.93
N ARG A 117 16.18 9.15 -3.84
CA ARG A 117 16.83 9.40 -2.54
C ARG A 117 17.09 8.14 -1.74
N ILE A 118 16.24 7.13 -1.92
CA ILE A 118 16.38 5.77 -1.38
C ILE A 118 15.93 4.79 -2.45
N THR A 119 16.23 3.50 -2.28
CA THR A 119 15.64 2.44 -3.11
C THR A 119 14.79 1.52 -2.25
N LEU A 120 13.97 0.67 -2.88
CA LEU A 120 13.24 -0.37 -2.15
C LEU A 120 14.20 -1.38 -1.49
N ASP A 121 15.42 -1.52 -2.00
CA ASP A 121 16.41 -2.45 -1.50
C ASP A 121 17.47 -1.77 -0.61
N SER A 122 17.30 -0.47 -0.33
CA SER A 122 18.09 0.24 0.66
C SER A 122 17.85 -0.34 2.05
N HIS A 123 18.92 -0.53 2.80
CA HIS A 123 18.85 -0.99 4.18
C HIS A 123 18.47 0.16 5.11
N VAL A 124 17.80 -0.16 6.22
CA VAL A 124 17.42 0.86 7.22
C VAL A 124 18.65 1.62 7.72
N GLY A 125 19.77 0.93 7.95
CA GLY A 125 21.01 1.52 8.46
C GLY A 125 21.76 2.43 7.48
N GLU A 126 21.39 2.42 6.19
CA GLU A 126 21.89 3.36 5.17
C GLU A 126 21.17 4.72 5.24
N VAL A 127 19.95 4.74 5.78
CA VAL A 127 19.10 5.93 5.87
C VAL A 127 19.07 6.49 7.29
N LEU A 128 19.01 5.60 8.28
CA LEU A 128 19.00 5.90 9.71
C LEU A 128 20.33 5.44 10.33
N GLU A 129 21.37 6.27 10.17
CA GLU A 129 22.74 5.94 10.61
C GLU A 129 22.81 5.66 12.13
N ASP A 130 22.02 6.38 12.93
CA ASP A 130 21.98 6.24 14.40
C ASP A 130 20.95 5.19 14.89
N TYR A 131 20.45 4.31 14.02
CA TYR A 131 19.45 3.31 14.42
C TYR A 131 20.02 2.34 15.50
N PRO A 132 19.36 2.15 16.66
CA PRO A 132 19.97 1.48 17.82
C PRO A 132 20.41 0.03 17.58
N ASN A 133 19.58 -0.77 16.90
CA ASN A 133 19.92 -2.15 16.54
C ASN A 133 20.54 -2.21 15.15
N ARG A 134 21.88 -2.15 15.09
CA ARG A 134 22.62 -2.26 13.82
C ARG A 134 22.40 -3.58 13.08
N ALA A 135 22.30 -4.71 13.80
CA ALA A 135 22.06 -6.00 13.15
C ALA A 135 20.72 -6.03 12.38
N PHE A 136 19.68 -5.42 12.95
CA PHE A 136 18.41 -5.21 12.24
C PHE A 136 18.58 -4.20 11.10
N ALA A 137 19.18 -3.05 11.39
CA ALA A 137 19.28 -1.94 10.45
C ALA A 137 20.06 -2.31 9.17
N ASP A 138 21.10 -3.12 9.31
CA ASP A 138 22.00 -3.52 8.22
C ASP A 138 21.46 -4.70 7.39
N THR A 139 20.37 -5.35 7.83
CA THR A 139 19.78 -6.51 7.14
C THR A 139 18.40 -6.21 6.55
N VAL A 140 17.63 -5.33 7.19
CA VAL A 140 16.24 -5.04 6.80
C VAL A 140 16.20 -3.98 5.72
N THR A 141 15.45 -4.24 4.66
CA THR A 141 15.24 -3.28 3.56
C THR A 141 13.95 -2.48 3.69
N VAL A 142 13.89 -1.33 3.01
CA VAL A 142 12.66 -0.51 2.88
C VAL A 142 11.48 -1.34 2.35
N ARG A 143 11.71 -2.21 1.36
CA ARG A 143 10.71 -3.13 0.82
C ARG A 143 10.13 -4.01 1.91
N GLN A 144 10.98 -4.62 2.73
CA GLN A 144 10.54 -5.54 3.78
C GLN A 144 9.73 -4.85 4.88
N LEU A 145 10.00 -3.58 5.18
CA LEU A 145 9.16 -2.78 6.06
C LEU A 145 7.78 -2.53 5.44
N LEU A 146 7.74 -2.06 4.18
CA LEU A 146 6.48 -1.78 3.46
C LEU A 146 5.60 -3.03 3.31
N THR A 147 6.20 -4.20 3.11
CA THR A 147 5.49 -5.46 2.89
C THR A 147 5.22 -6.27 4.16
N HIS A 148 5.56 -5.74 5.35
CA HIS A 148 5.42 -6.45 6.62
C HIS A 148 6.20 -7.78 6.68
N THR A 149 7.37 -7.84 6.05
CA THR A 149 8.25 -9.01 6.04
C THR A 149 9.56 -8.78 6.79
N ALA A 150 9.72 -7.65 7.48
CA ALA A 150 10.94 -7.31 8.21
C ALA A 150 11.11 -8.02 9.56
N GLY A 151 10.04 -8.63 10.11
CA GLY A 151 10.06 -9.11 11.50
C GLY A 151 10.13 -7.98 12.52
N ALA A 152 9.77 -6.75 12.13
CA ALA A 152 9.89 -5.55 12.97
C ALA A 152 9.05 -5.61 14.25
N GLY A 153 8.01 -6.44 14.28
CA GLY A 153 7.08 -6.58 15.41
C GLY A 153 6.09 -5.44 15.55
N ASP A 154 5.39 -5.41 16.67
CA ASP A 154 4.36 -4.42 16.97
C ASP A 154 4.78 -3.43 18.07
N VAL A 155 4.03 -2.34 18.23
CA VAL A 155 4.08 -1.42 19.37
C VAL A 155 2.69 -1.27 19.98
N ASP A 156 1.83 -2.28 19.81
CA ASP A 156 0.45 -2.26 20.28
C ASP A 156 0.33 -2.18 21.79
N GLU A 157 1.34 -2.67 22.52
CA GLU A 157 1.46 -2.48 23.97
C GLU A 157 1.42 -1.00 24.33
N LEU A 158 1.96 -0.13 23.47
CA LEU A 158 1.88 1.30 23.71
C LEU A 158 0.45 1.79 23.70
N PHE A 159 -0.58 1.10 23.19
CA PHE A 159 -1.96 1.58 23.22
C PHE A 159 -2.73 1.21 24.50
N GLY A 160 -2.22 0.29 25.32
CA GLY A 160 -2.87 -0.15 26.57
C GLY A 160 -3.02 0.97 27.61
N ALA A 161 -4.07 0.96 28.43
CA ALA A 161 -4.31 2.03 29.41
C ALA A 161 -3.14 2.22 30.41
N GLU A 162 -2.47 1.13 30.76
CA GLU A 162 -1.29 1.07 31.62
C GLU A 162 -0.09 1.85 31.07
N HIS A 163 0.00 2.00 29.75
CA HIS A 163 1.07 2.75 29.07
C HIS A 163 0.72 4.22 28.81
N ALA A 164 -0.43 4.72 29.31
CA ALA A 164 -0.92 6.07 28.99
C ALA A 164 0.07 7.19 29.36
N ALA A 165 0.75 7.07 30.51
CA ALA A 165 1.74 8.04 30.95
C ALA A 165 3.00 8.06 30.05
N GLN A 166 3.39 6.91 29.49
CA GLN A 166 4.48 6.81 28.52
C GLN A 166 4.05 7.39 27.17
N ARG A 167 2.88 7.00 26.66
CA ARG A 167 2.27 7.57 25.45
C ARG A 167 2.17 9.09 25.50
N ALA A 168 1.77 9.64 26.64
CA ALA A 168 1.62 11.07 26.85
C ALA A 168 2.93 11.85 26.66
N ARG A 169 4.10 11.18 26.60
CA ARG A 169 5.41 11.78 26.36
C ARG A 169 5.91 11.61 24.93
N LEU A 170 5.33 10.68 24.15
CA LEU A 170 5.71 10.45 22.75
C LEU A 170 5.22 11.61 21.88
N ARG A 171 6.11 12.16 21.05
CA ARG A 171 5.81 13.27 20.13
C ARG A 171 6.15 12.94 18.70
N THR A 172 7.14 12.08 18.48
CA THR A 172 7.71 11.77 17.18
C THR A 172 7.93 10.25 17.01
N PRO A 173 8.08 9.75 15.76
CA PRO A 173 8.51 8.37 15.52
C PRO A 173 9.84 8.04 16.22
N ALA A 174 10.76 9.00 16.30
CA ALA A 174 12.04 8.85 16.98
C ALA A 174 11.89 8.49 18.48
N ASP A 175 10.86 9.00 19.17
CA ASP A 175 10.59 8.63 20.57
C ASP A 175 10.19 7.16 20.70
N ILE A 176 9.44 6.62 19.73
CA ILE A 176 9.07 5.20 19.69
C ILE A 176 10.28 4.34 19.33
N ILE A 177 11.14 4.81 18.41
CA ILE A 177 12.41 4.15 18.09
C ILE A 177 13.33 4.13 19.30
N ALA A 178 13.40 5.20 20.09
CA ALA A 178 14.19 5.23 21.32
C ALA A 178 13.73 4.19 22.36
N LEU A 179 12.43 3.91 22.42
CA LEU A 179 11.88 2.90 23.33
C LEU A 179 12.04 1.46 22.82
N HIS A 180 11.86 1.22 21.52
CA HIS A 180 11.73 -0.15 20.97
C HIS A 180 12.83 -0.55 19.96
N GLY A 181 13.70 0.38 19.54
CA GLY A 181 14.66 0.17 18.45
C GLY A 181 15.80 -0.78 18.74
N GLY A 182 16.05 -1.11 20.01
CA GLY A 182 17.07 -2.07 20.42
C GLY A 182 16.65 -3.55 20.31
N ARG A 183 15.39 -3.84 19.96
CA ARG A 183 14.85 -5.21 20.01
C ARG A 183 15.31 -6.07 18.81
N PRO A 184 15.49 -7.39 18.99
CA PRO A 184 15.69 -8.31 17.87
C PRO A 184 14.41 -8.43 17.02
N PRO A 185 14.52 -8.83 15.75
CA PRO A 185 13.34 -9.10 14.93
C PRO A 185 12.61 -10.36 15.46
N GLU A 186 11.28 -10.39 15.33
CA GLU A 186 10.45 -11.53 15.74
C GLU A 186 10.70 -12.80 14.91
N PHE A 187 11.16 -12.62 13.67
CA PHE A 187 11.56 -13.67 12.75
C PHE A 187 12.60 -13.11 11.77
N ALA A 188 13.34 -14.00 11.09
CA ALA A 188 14.35 -13.59 10.13
C ALA A 188 13.73 -12.74 8.99
N PRO A 189 14.27 -11.54 8.68
CA PRO A 189 13.74 -10.69 7.62
C PRO A 189 13.58 -11.42 6.29
N GLY A 190 12.45 -11.22 5.63
CA GLY A 190 12.10 -11.83 4.34
C GLY A 190 11.56 -13.26 4.42
N THR A 191 11.58 -13.92 5.59
CA THR A 191 11.16 -15.33 5.70
C THR A 191 9.67 -15.53 5.94
N GLN A 192 8.98 -14.51 6.47
CA GLN A 192 7.55 -14.54 6.77
C GLN A 192 6.93 -13.16 6.50
N GLN A 193 5.60 -13.12 6.39
CA GLN A 193 4.81 -11.90 6.36
C GLN A 193 3.92 -11.85 7.59
N LYS A 194 4.14 -10.84 8.45
CA LYS A 194 3.33 -10.63 9.66
C LYS A 194 3.12 -9.14 9.83
N TYR A 195 1.85 -8.73 9.80
CA TYR A 195 1.46 -7.36 10.08
C TYR A 195 2.02 -6.89 11.42
N GLY A 196 2.50 -5.65 11.45
CA GLY A 196 3.02 -5.02 12.66
C GLY A 196 3.16 -3.51 12.47
N ASN A 197 2.87 -2.73 13.51
CA ASN A 197 2.90 -1.27 13.42
C ASN A 197 4.33 -0.70 13.42
N TYR A 198 5.28 -1.36 14.08
CA TYR A 198 6.62 -0.80 14.28
C TYR A 198 7.38 -0.60 12.97
N GLY A 199 7.20 -1.48 11.99
CA GLY A 199 7.83 -1.29 10.67
C GLY A 199 7.42 0.03 10.00
N TYR A 200 6.19 0.47 10.21
CA TYR A 200 5.68 1.75 9.71
C TYR A 200 6.10 2.95 10.58
N VAL A 201 6.49 2.73 11.83
CA VAL A 201 7.18 3.73 12.65
C VAL A 201 8.59 3.98 12.10
N VAL A 202 9.30 2.92 11.70
CA VAL A 202 10.65 3.05 11.12
C VAL A 202 10.62 3.72 9.73
N LEU A 203 9.54 3.54 8.97
CA LEU A 203 9.34 4.23 7.69
C LEU A 203 8.94 5.72 7.84
N GLY A 204 8.44 6.15 8.99
CA GLY A 204 7.96 7.51 9.23
C GLY A 204 9.04 8.41 9.78
#